data_AF-A0A7X6T7U0-F1
#
_entry.id   AF-A0A7X6T7U0-F1
#
_cell.length_a   1.000
_cell.length_b   1.000
_cell.length_c   1.000
_cell.angle_alpha   90.00
_cell.angle_beta   90.00
_cell.angle_gamma   90.00
#
_symmetry.space_group_name_H-M   'P 1'
#
loop_
_entity.id
_entity.type
_entity.pdbx_description
1 polymer ?
#
loop_
_entity_poly.entity_id
_entity_poly.type
_entity_poly.pdbx_seq_one_letter_code
_entity_poly.pdbx_strand_id
1 'polypeptide(L)'
;MPFTIVGQDITKLEVDAIVNAANTELQMGGGVCGAIFKAAGPGPLQAACDKLAPIGTGEAVITPAFNLPAKFIIHAAGPVYRKDDPDGSEASLRAAYTNALKRAVENQCESVAFPLISSGIYGYPKEEALRIATSAIRDFLEIHDLHVILSVFDKAALSVSRDLMGEVKNYIDHHYLEQTATSRKLLEVERIALGEARVLRAPLHAPPLDEVIGQLDQPFSQLLLDLIDARGKSDVEVYKAANLDRRHFSKIRGNPGYRPGKRTVLALAIALELSLEETRELLARAGYALSPAVLFDVIVEYFIAIDRTDIFEINEVLFAYDQPLLGG
;
A
#
# COMPACT_ATOMS: atom_id res chain seq x y z
N MET A 1 -11.59 1.66 2.87
CA MET A 1 -10.89 2.80 2.25
C MET A 1 -9.40 2.54 2.32
N PRO A 2 -8.60 2.97 1.33
CA PRO A 2 -7.22 2.55 1.25
C PRO A 2 -6.34 3.24 2.30
N PHE A 3 -5.32 2.53 2.77
CA PHE A 3 -4.15 3.08 3.43
C PHE A 3 -2.95 2.95 2.49
N THR A 4 -2.25 4.05 2.24
CA THR A 4 -1.11 4.10 1.29
C THR A 4 0.11 4.76 1.90
N ILE A 5 1.30 4.40 1.41
CA ILE A 5 2.57 5.00 1.80
C ILE A 5 3.14 5.77 0.61
N VAL A 6 3.56 7.01 0.81
CA VAL A 6 4.10 7.88 -0.25
C VAL A 6 5.40 8.55 0.15
N GLY A 7 6.32 8.69 -0.81
CA GLY A 7 7.60 9.38 -0.64
C GLY A 7 7.51 10.86 -1.02
N GLN A 8 6.49 11.57 -0.54
CA GLN A 8 6.22 12.95 -0.97
C GLN A 8 6.34 13.94 0.20
N ASP A 9 6.47 15.22 -0.13
CA ASP A 9 6.35 16.32 0.85
C ASP A 9 4.88 16.47 1.25
N ILE A 10 4.58 16.26 2.53
CA ILE A 10 3.22 16.32 3.08
C ILE A 10 2.54 17.68 2.83
N THR A 11 3.32 18.76 2.70
CA THR A 11 2.79 20.12 2.45
C THR A 11 2.24 20.30 1.03
N LYS A 12 2.49 19.33 0.14
CA LYS A 12 2.06 19.34 -1.27
C LYS A 12 0.89 18.40 -1.55
N LEU A 13 0.47 17.60 -0.58
CA LEU A 13 -0.60 16.63 -0.75
C LEU A 13 -1.96 17.32 -0.80
N GLU A 14 -2.74 17.00 -1.83
CA GLU A 14 -4.13 17.44 -1.98
C GLU A 14 -5.06 16.47 -1.23
N VAL A 15 -5.22 16.70 0.08
CA VAL A 15 -6.06 15.92 0.99
C VAL A 15 -6.90 16.85 1.87
N ASP A 16 -7.93 16.36 2.52
CA ASP A 16 -8.75 17.23 3.39
C ASP A 16 -7.98 17.70 4.62
N ALA A 17 -7.21 16.82 5.26
CA ALA A 17 -6.38 17.16 6.40
C ALA A 17 -4.95 16.64 6.26
N ILE A 18 -3.97 17.44 6.68
CA ILE A 18 -2.61 16.96 6.95
C ILE A 18 -2.34 16.96 8.44
N VAL A 19 -1.48 16.05 8.90
CA VAL A 19 -1.10 15.96 10.30
C VAL A 19 0.25 16.62 10.50
N ASN A 20 0.34 17.47 11.52
CA ASN A 20 1.58 18.03 12.02
C ASN A 20 2.06 17.24 13.23
N ALA A 21 3.31 16.76 13.19
CA ALA A 21 4.00 16.23 14.36
C ALA A 21 4.42 17.39 15.27
N ALA A 22 3.54 17.77 16.20
CA ALA A 22 3.65 18.95 17.05
C ALA A 22 4.32 18.63 18.40
N ASN A 23 4.74 19.68 19.10
CA ASN A 23 5.02 19.63 20.54
C ASN A 23 3.75 20.03 21.33
N THR A 24 3.76 19.79 22.64
CA THR A 24 2.62 20.08 23.54
C THR A 24 2.24 21.56 23.59
N GLU A 25 3.18 22.46 23.32
CA GLU A 25 2.95 23.91 23.29
C GLU A 25 2.42 24.42 21.93
N LEU A 26 2.28 23.52 20.94
CA LEU A 26 1.88 23.82 19.56
C LEU A 26 2.71 24.94 18.92
N GLN A 27 3.97 25.09 19.35
CA GLN A 27 4.88 26.11 18.82
C GLN A 27 5.58 25.60 17.57
N MET A 28 5.89 26.50 16.64
CA MET A 28 6.68 26.19 15.46
C MET A 28 8.02 25.52 15.84
N GLY A 29 8.21 24.30 15.36
CA GLY A 29 9.43 23.52 15.54
C GLY A 29 10.27 23.39 14.27
N GLY A 30 11.22 22.45 14.30
CA GLY A 30 11.96 22.00 13.12
C GLY A 30 11.23 20.91 12.33
N GLY A 31 11.93 20.29 11.37
CA GLY A 31 11.42 19.14 10.61
C GLY A 31 10.10 19.42 9.89
N VAL A 32 9.19 18.43 9.92
CA VAL A 32 7.86 18.53 9.29
C VAL A 32 7.02 19.67 9.87
N CYS A 33 7.11 19.93 11.18
CA CYS A 33 6.39 21.03 11.83
C CYS A 33 6.83 22.38 11.25
N GLY A 34 8.13 22.61 11.16
CA GLY A 34 8.67 23.82 10.55
C GLY A 34 8.28 23.98 9.07
N ALA A 35 8.24 22.87 8.31
CA ALA A 35 7.80 22.89 6.91
C ALA A 35 6.31 23.27 6.78
N ILE A 36 5.44 22.66 7.60
CA ILE A 36 4.00 22.96 7.64
C ILE A 36 3.76 24.42 8.03
N PHE A 37 4.41 24.93 9.07
CA PHE A 37 4.26 26.34 9.48
C PHE A 37 4.70 27.31 8.38
N LYS A 38 5.83 27.05 7.73
CA LYS A 38 6.31 27.89 6.60
C LYS A 38 5.32 27.86 5.43
N ALA A 39 4.80 26.69 5.08
CA ALA A 39 3.89 26.53 3.96
C ALA A 39 2.49 27.11 4.23
N ALA A 40 1.95 26.92 5.43
CA ALA A 40 0.65 27.46 5.84
C ALA A 40 0.66 28.98 6.03
N GLY A 41 1.81 29.55 6.40
CA GLY A 41 1.94 30.93 6.85
C GLY A 41 2.15 30.97 8.37
N PRO A 42 3.39 31.24 8.85
CA PRO A 42 3.73 31.04 10.27
C PRO A 42 2.90 31.88 11.24
N GLY A 43 2.61 33.14 10.91
CA GLY A 43 1.85 34.04 11.78
C GLY A 43 0.39 33.59 12.00
N PRO A 44 -0.41 33.44 10.94
CA PRO A 44 -1.80 32.96 11.07
C PRO A 44 -1.90 31.59 11.74
N LEU A 45 -1.01 30.65 11.40
CA LEU A 45 -1.03 29.32 12.01
C LEU A 45 -0.67 29.38 13.50
N GLN A 46 0.39 30.11 13.88
CA GLN A 46 0.77 30.23 15.29
C GLN A 46 -0.35 30.86 16.12
N ALA A 47 -1.00 31.91 15.62
CA ALA A 47 -2.13 32.55 16.31
C ALA A 47 -3.35 31.62 16.49
N ALA A 48 -3.54 30.62 15.62
CA ALA A 48 -4.55 29.59 15.80
C ALA A 48 -4.12 28.53 16.82
N CYS A 49 -2.84 28.11 16.77
CA CYS A 49 -2.25 27.18 17.72
C CYS A 49 -2.25 27.71 19.16
N ASP A 50 -1.92 28.98 19.37
CA ASP A 50 -1.83 29.61 20.70
C ASP A 50 -3.16 29.59 21.46
N LYS A 51 -4.30 29.48 20.76
CA LYS A 51 -5.64 29.38 21.38
C LYS A 51 -6.00 27.98 21.85
N LEU A 52 -5.26 26.97 21.37
CA LEU A 52 -5.51 25.55 21.62
C LEU A 52 -4.42 24.93 22.50
N ALA A 53 -3.27 25.60 22.63
CA ALA A 53 -2.17 25.18 23.48
C ALA A 53 -2.46 25.45 24.98
N PRO A 54 -1.87 24.67 25.89
CA PRO A 54 -1.11 23.44 25.63
C PRO A 54 -2.03 22.23 25.40
N ILE A 55 -1.49 21.19 24.77
CA ILE A 55 -2.14 19.86 24.65
C ILE A 55 -1.28 18.78 25.31
N GLY A 56 -1.90 17.68 25.74
CA GLY A 56 -1.20 16.53 26.30
C GLY A 56 -0.46 15.71 25.23
N THR A 57 0.59 14.99 25.65
CA THR A 57 1.21 13.95 24.81
C THR A 57 0.17 12.88 24.47
N GLY A 58 0.07 12.52 23.19
CA GLY A 58 -0.93 11.63 22.64
C GLY A 58 -2.23 12.34 22.20
N GLU A 59 -2.39 13.63 22.49
CA GLU A 59 -3.57 14.40 22.08
C GLU A 59 -3.41 15.01 20.69
N ALA A 60 -4.54 15.40 20.09
CA ALA A 60 -4.59 16.08 18.82
C ALA A 60 -5.68 17.16 18.76
N VAL A 61 -5.34 18.30 18.16
CA VAL A 61 -6.24 19.43 17.90
C VAL A 61 -6.21 19.82 16.42
N ILE A 62 -7.20 20.58 15.95
CA ILE A 62 -7.36 20.92 14.53
C ILE A 62 -7.40 22.42 14.31
N THR A 63 -6.80 22.88 13.22
CA THR A 63 -6.85 24.27 12.75
C THR A 63 -7.13 24.33 11.24
N PRO A 64 -7.55 25.47 10.69
CA PRO A 64 -7.54 25.69 9.24
C PRO A 64 -6.12 25.55 8.67
N ALA A 65 -5.99 25.08 7.43
CA ALA A 65 -4.67 24.88 6.81
C ALA A 65 -4.05 26.12 6.14
N PHE A 66 -4.78 27.23 6.12
CA PHE A 66 -4.34 28.52 5.57
C PHE A 66 -3.88 28.42 4.10
N ASN A 67 -2.58 28.61 3.83
CA ASN A 67 -2.04 28.63 2.47
C ASN A 67 -1.72 27.24 1.88
N LEU A 68 -1.96 26.17 2.64
CA LEU A 68 -1.77 24.80 2.17
C LEU A 68 -2.92 24.36 1.23
N PRO A 69 -2.68 23.38 0.34
CA PRO A 69 -3.74 22.80 -0.48
C PRO A 69 -4.79 22.03 0.33
N ALA A 70 -4.43 21.57 1.53
CA ALA A 70 -5.35 20.92 2.45
C ALA A 70 -6.38 21.90 3.04
N LYS A 71 -7.46 21.37 3.60
CA LYS A 71 -8.48 22.21 4.29
C LYS A 71 -8.09 22.43 5.75
N PHE A 72 -7.53 21.40 6.39
CA PHE A 72 -7.20 21.40 7.82
C PHE A 72 -5.76 20.95 8.10
N ILE A 73 -5.23 21.42 9.23
CA ILE A 73 -4.03 20.87 9.86
C ILE A 73 -4.46 20.27 11.20
N ILE A 74 -4.17 18.99 11.40
CA ILE A 74 -4.36 18.30 12.67
C ILE A 74 -3.01 18.24 13.38
N HIS A 75 -2.88 18.93 14.51
CA HIS A 75 -1.66 18.98 15.30
C HIS A 75 -1.70 17.87 16.34
N ALA A 76 -0.84 16.86 16.19
CA ALA A 76 -0.76 15.72 17.10
C ALA A 76 0.58 15.76 17.86
N ALA A 77 0.52 15.70 19.19
CA ALA A 77 1.71 15.69 20.04
C ALA A 77 2.17 14.24 20.29
N GLY A 78 3.20 13.79 19.57
CA GLY A 78 3.82 12.49 19.81
C GLY A 78 4.72 12.50 21.06
N PRO A 79 5.07 11.32 21.62
CA PRO A 79 5.99 11.23 22.74
C PRO A 79 7.44 11.46 22.30
N VAL A 80 8.25 12.02 23.20
CA VAL A 80 9.70 11.83 23.17
C VAL A 80 10.00 10.39 23.57
N TYR A 81 10.79 9.68 22.78
CA TYR A 81 11.03 8.26 23.03
C TYR A 81 11.87 8.04 24.29
N ARG A 82 11.36 7.20 25.19
CA ARG A 82 12.00 6.84 26.45
C ARG A 82 12.34 5.35 26.45
N LYS A 83 13.64 5.04 26.43
CA LYS A 83 14.13 3.65 26.47
C LYS A 83 13.81 2.94 27.79
N ASP A 84 13.62 3.71 28.85
CA ASP A 84 13.25 3.27 30.19
C ASP A 84 11.73 3.07 30.37
N ASP A 85 10.91 3.55 29.43
CA ASP A 85 9.46 3.35 29.39
C ASP A 85 8.97 3.18 27.94
N PRO A 86 9.31 2.04 27.29
CA PRO A 86 8.89 1.77 25.92
C PRO A 86 7.37 1.63 25.81
N ASP A 87 6.71 0.99 26.78
CA ASP A 87 5.26 0.77 26.77
C ASP A 87 4.47 2.08 26.85
N GLY A 88 4.86 3.00 27.74
CA GLY A 88 4.25 4.33 27.81
C GLY A 88 4.51 5.17 26.56
N SER A 89 5.67 5.00 25.94
CA SER A 89 6.01 5.65 24.66
C SER A 89 5.14 5.09 23.52
N GLU A 90 4.92 3.78 23.46
CA GLU A 90 4.02 3.15 22.48
C GLU A 90 2.58 3.62 22.67
N ALA A 91 2.04 3.54 23.89
CA ALA A 91 0.67 3.93 24.18
C ALA A 91 0.40 5.39 23.78
N SER A 92 1.35 6.28 24.07
CA SER A 92 1.26 7.70 23.70
C SER A 92 1.33 7.93 22.20
N LEU A 93 2.20 7.21 21.48
CA LEU A 93 2.31 7.33 20.03
C LEU A 93 1.05 6.80 19.34
N ARG A 94 0.52 5.65 19.78
CA ARG A 94 -0.75 5.10 19.30
C ARG A 94 -1.90 6.09 19.54
N ALA A 95 -1.96 6.70 20.73
CA ALA A 95 -2.96 7.71 21.05
C ALA A 95 -2.88 8.92 20.10
N ALA A 96 -1.68 9.40 19.76
CA ALA A 96 -1.50 10.52 18.83
C ALA A 96 -2.11 10.22 17.45
N TYR A 97 -1.86 9.02 16.89
CA TYR A 97 -2.47 8.60 15.62
C TYR A 97 -3.99 8.49 15.74
N THR A 98 -4.49 7.76 16.74
CA THR A 98 -5.93 7.53 16.91
C THR A 98 -6.70 8.82 17.15
N ASN A 99 -6.17 9.75 17.95
CA ASN A 99 -6.82 11.03 18.20
C ASN A 99 -6.79 11.95 16.97
N ALA A 100 -5.71 11.93 16.18
CA ALA A 100 -5.67 12.66 14.92
C ALA A 100 -6.70 12.11 13.91
N LEU A 101 -6.82 10.78 13.80
CA LEU A 101 -7.83 10.14 12.95
C LEU A 101 -9.26 10.50 13.38
N LYS A 102 -9.53 10.52 14.70
CA LYS A 102 -10.82 11.00 15.23
C LYS A 102 -11.10 12.43 14.83
N ARG A 103 -10.12 13.35 14.94
CA ARG A 103 -10.30 14.74 14.51
C ARG A 103 -10.65 14.85 13.02
N ALA A 104 -10.03 14.03 12.17
CA ALA A 104 -10.36 14.01 10.74
C ALA A 104 -11.83 13.61 10.51
N VAL A 105 -12.29 12.52 11.14
CA VAL A 105 -13.69 12.05 11.03
C VAL A 105 -14.69 13.05 11.61
N GLU A 106 -14.42 13.60 12.79
CA GLU A 106 -15.26 14.63 13.43
C GLU A 106 -15.45 15.88 12.56
N ASN A 107 -14.46 16.19 11.71
CA ASN A 107 -14.48 17.31 10.77
C ASN A 107 -14.84 16.88 9.34
N GLN A 108 -15.44 15.69 9.17
CA GLN A 108 -15.96 15.19 7.90
C GLN A 108 -14.91 15.11 6.78
N CYS A 109 -13.65 14.87 7.14
CA CYS A 109 -12.59 14.62 6.17
C CYS A 109 -12.80 13.24 5.53
N GLU A 110 -12.64 13.16 4.21
CA GLU A 110 -12.61 11.90 3.46
C GLU A 110 -11.16 11.39 3.30
N SER A 111 -10.17 12.28 3.47
CA SER A 111 -8.75 11.96 3.35
C SER A 111 -7.86 12.67 4.39
N VAL A 112 -6.85 11.94 4.89
CA VAL A 112 -5.86 12.48 5.83
C VAL A 112 -4.45 11.98 5.51
N ALA A 113 -3.47 12.88 5.55
CA ALA A 113 -2.05 12.53 5.42
C ALA A 113 -1.29 12.67 6.74
N PHE A 114 -0.52 11.65 7.08
CA PHE A 114 0.33 11.58 8.27
C PHE A 114 1.81 11.66 7.90
N PRO A 115 2.64 12.38 8.67
CA PRO A 115 4.06 12.09 8.73
C PRO A 115 4.29 10.88 9.66
N LEU A 116 5.51 10.35 9.67
CA LEU A 116 5.91 9.39 10.70
C LEU A 116 6.17 10.14 12.03
N ILE A 117 5.17 10.16 12.91
CA ILE A 117 5.20 10.92 14.17
C ILE A 117 6.32 10.38 15.08
N SER A 118 7.01 11.28 15.78
CA SER A 118 8.10 11.01 16.72
C SER A 118 9.39 10.39 16.18
N SER A 119 9.45 9.95 14.92
CA SER A 119 10.61 9.25 14.33
C SER A 119 11.76 10.16 13.87
N GLY A 120 11.65 11.46 14.16
CA GLY A 120 12.66 12.48 13.87
C GLY A 120 13.38 12.93 15.14
N ILE A 121 13.22 14.20 15.50
CA ILE A 121 13.88 14.82 16.67
C ILE A 121 13.54 14.11 17.99
N TYR A 122 12.34 13.54 18.10
CA TYR A 122 11.89 12.82 19.30
C TYR A 122 12.48 11.42 19.45
N GLY A 123 13.28 10.97 18.48
CA GLY A 123 14.17 9.82 18.62
C GLY A 123 13.48 8.45 18.67
N TYR A 124 12.19 8.37 18.32
CA TYR A 124 11.49 7.08 18.27
C TYR A 124 12.12 6.19 17.19
N PRO A 125 12.47 4.92 17.49
CA PRO A 125 13.00 4.00 16.49
C PRO A 125 12.04 3.90 15.32
N LYS A 126 12.55 4.17 14.11
CA LYS A 126 11.69 4.39 12.93
C LYS A 126 10.86 3.15 12.58
N GLU A 127 11.44 1.96 12.72
CA GLU A 127 10.77 0.69 12.49
C GLU A 127 9.62 0.43 13.48
N GLU A 128 9.85 0.71 14.77
CA GLU A 128 8.81 0.62 15.81
C GLU A 128 7.70 1.66 15.57
N ALA A 129 8.07 2.90 15.25
CA ALA A 129 7.12 3.97 14.95
C ALA A 129 6.25 3.64 13.73
N LEU A 130 6.83 3.03 12.69
CA LEU A 130 6.09 2.59 11.50
C LEU A 130 5.09 1.50 11.84
N ARG A 131 5.50 0.47 12.60
CA ARG A 131 4.60 -0.59 13.05
C ARG A 131 3.42 -0.03 13.85
N ILE A 132 3.69 0.89 14.77
CA ILE A 132 2.65 1.54 15.59
C ILE A 132 1.71 2.37 14.72
N ALA A 133 2.26 3.14 13.77
CA ALA A 133 1.47 3.94 12.83
C ALA A 133 0.54 3.04 11.98
N THR A 134 1.11 2.03 11.33
CA THR A 134 0.38 1.07 10.49
C THR A 134 -0.70 0.35 11.28
N SER A 135 -0.39 -0.16 12.48
CA SER A 135 -1.39 -0.82 13.33
C SER A 135 -2.51 0.15 13.75
N ALA A 136 -2.18 1.33 14.28
CA ALA A 136 -3.19 2.28 14.73
C ALA A 136 -4.11 2.76 13.60
N ILE A 137 -3.56 2.97 12.40
CA ILE A 137 -4.33 3.33 11.21
C ILE A 137 -5.24 2.18 10.79
N ARG A 138 -4.72 0.95 10.72
CA ARG A 138 -5.51 -0.24 10.36
C ARG A 138 -6.68 -0.45 11.31
N ASP A 139 -6.42 -0.48 12.61
CA ASP A 139 -7.43 -0.66 13.66
C ASP A 139 -8.55 0.39 13.51
N PHE A 140 -8.19 1.62 13.16
CA PHE A 140 -9.16 2.70 12.97
C PHE A 140 -10.01 2.52 11.69
N LEU A 141 -9.40 2.06 10.59
CA LEU A 141 -10.04 1.84 9.29
C LEU A 141 -10.93 0.59 9.25
N GLU A 142 -10.86 -0.29 10.24
CA GLU A 142 -11.79 -1.41 10.36
C GLU A 142 -13.24 -0.94 10.50
N ILE A 143 -13.46 0.21 11.15
CA ILE A 143 -14.79 0.73 11.48
C ILE A 143 -15.07 2.12 10.90
N HIS A 144 -14.09 2.78 10.27
CA HIS A 144 -14.26 4.08 9.63
C HIS A 144 -13.83 4.05 8.15
N ASP A 145 -14.61 4.73 7.32
CA ASP A 145 -14.25 4.96 5.92
C ASP A 145 -13.46 6.27 5.79
N LEU A 146 -12.13 6.17 5.77
CA LEU A 146 -11.21 7.30 5.59
C LEU A 146 -10.02 6.89 4.70
N HIS A 147 -9.65 7.72 3.71
CA HIS A 147 -8.42 7.49 2.94
C HIS A 147 -7.22 8.02 3.74
N VAL A 148 -6.29 7.14 4.09
CA VAL A 148 -5.11 7.51 4.89
C VAL A 148 -3.85 7.40 4.06
N ILE A 149 -3.02 8.43 4.11
CA ILE A 149 -1.71 8.48 3.45
C ILE A 149 -0.63 8.62 4.52
N LEU A 150 0.36 7.73 4.56
CA LEU A 150 1.58 7.92 5.35
C LEU A 150 2.69 8.47 4.46
N SER A 151 3.05 9.73 4.68
CA SER A 151 4.08 10.47 3.96
C SER A 151 5.44 10.25 4.62
N VAL A 152 6.30 9.45 3.99
CA VAL A 152 7.63 9.12 4.49
C VAL A 152 8.69 9.75 3.59
N PHE A 153 9.24 10.88 4.04
CA PHE A 153 10.20 11.67 3.25
C PHE A 153 11.57 11.00 3.08
N ASP A 154 11.99 10.18 4.05
CA ASP A 154 13.27 9.48 4.03
C ASP A 154 13.02 7.98 3.82
N LYS A 155 13.39 7.42 2.67
CA LYS A 155 13.26 5.96 2.43
C LYS A 155 14.09 5.13 3.41
N ALA A 156 15.20 5.66 3.92
CA ALA A 156 15.96 5.00 4.99
C ALA A 156 15.21 5.01 6.33
N ALA A 157 14.06 5.70 6.42
CA ALA A 157 13.13 5.57 7.53
C ALA A 157 12.27 4.32 7.49
N LEU A 158 12.01 3.79 6.30
CA LEU A 158 11.40 2.47 6.11
C LEU A 158 12.53 1.46 6.06
N SER A 159 13.18 1.23 7.20
CA SER A 159 13.89 -0.02 7.38
C SER A 159 12.84 -1.11 7.52
N VAL A 160 12.22 -1.50 6.40
CA VAL A 160 11.52 -2.78 6.30
C VAL A 160 12.47 -3.83 6.90
N SER A 161 11.92 -4.75 7.70
CA SER A 161 12.73 -5.74 8.44
C SER A 161 13.89 -6.21 7.57
N ARG A 162 15.12 -5.99 8.03
CA ARG A 162 16.35 -6.37 7.30
C ARG A 162 16.31 -7.83 6.88
N ASP A 163 15.65 -8.65 7.69
CA ASP A 163 15.45 -10.07 7.45
C ASP A 163 14.50 -10.27 6.26
N LEU A 164 13.35 -9.61 6.22
CA LEU A 164 12.40 -9.70 5.10
C LEU A 164 13.00 -9.18 3.78
N MET A 165 13.73 -8.07 3.83
CA MET A 165 14.47 -7.55 2.68
C MET A 165 15.56 -8.52 2.22
N GLY A 166 16.27 -9.13 3.18
CA GLY A 166 17.26 -10.17 2.93
C GLY A 166 16.66 -11.41 2.29
N GLU A 167 15.50 -11.86 2.76
CA GLU A 167 14.78 -13.01 2.20
C GLU A 167 14.27 -12.74 0.78
N VAL A 168 13.65 -11.58 0.53
CA VAL A 168 13.24 -11.17 -0.83
C VAL A 168 14.45 -11.09 -1.76
N LYS A 169 15.54 -10.48 -1.29
CA LYS A 169 16.78 -10.36 -2.07
C LYS A 169 17.38 -11.74 -2.37
N ASN A 170 17.46 -12.62 -1.38
CA ASN A 170 17.93 -13.98 -1.55
C ASN A 170 17.04 -14.78 -2.50
N TYR A 171 15.72 -14.62 -2.42
CA TYR A 171 14.79 -15.23 -3.36
C TYR A 171 15.03 -14.74 -4.79
N ILE A 172 15.18 -13.43 -4.99
CA ILE A 172 15.51 -12.86 -6.31
C ILE A 172 16.83 -13.44 -6.84
N ASP A 173 17.87 -13.44 -6.01
CA ASP A 173 19.20 -13.92 -6.37
C ASP A 173 19.16 -15.42 -6.72
N HIS A 174 18.53 -16.27 -5.90
CA HIS A 174 18.53 -17.73 -6.11
C HIS A 174 17.51 -18.20 -7.17
N HIS A 175 16.33 -17.60 -7.25
CA HIS A 175 15.23 -18.08 -8.11
C HIS A 175 15.37 -17.63 -9.57
N TYR A 176 16.10 -16.53 -9.85
CA TYR A 176 16.24 -15.98 -11.22
C TYR A 176 17.66 -16.05 -11.81
N LEU A 177 18.70 -16.34 -11.01
CA LEU A 177 20.03 -16.69 -11.56
C LEU A 177 20.02 -18.07 -12.24
N GLU A 178 19.16 -19.00 -11.82
CA GLU A 178 19.06 -20.32 -12.47
C GLU A 178 18.40 -20.24 -13.86
N GLN A 179 17.46 -19.31 -14.08
CA GLN A 179 16.78 -19.17 -15.38
C GLN A 179 17.64 -18.46 -16.44
N THR A 180 18.58 -17.60 -16.03
CA THR A 180 19.48 -16.88 -16.95
C THR A 180 20.72 -17.68 -17.35
N ALA A 181 21.07 -18.74 -16.62
CA ALA A 181 22.16 -19.66 -16.97
C ALA A 181 21.85 -20.58 -18.17
N THR A 182 20.62 -20.58 -18.68
CA THR A 182 20.22 -21.41 -19.83
C THR A 182 20.01 -20.60 -21.11
N SER A 183 20.88 -19.63 -21.38
CA SER A 183 21.09 -19.19 -22.76
C SER A 183 21.96 -20.23 -23.47
N ARG A 184 21.35 -21.37 -23.87
CA ARG A 184 22.03 -22.34 -24.73
C ARG A 184 22.46 -21.62 -26.01
N LYS A 185 23.77 -21.43 -26.19
CA LYS A 185 24.35 -21.27 -27.53
C LYS A 185 23.94 -22.51 -28.31
N LEU A 186 23.16 -22.32 -29.37
CA LEU A 186 22.77 -23.41 -30.27
C LEU A 186 24.01 -24.24 -30.64
N LEU A 187 23.97 -25.53 -30.35
CA LEU A 187 24.93 -26.48 -30.90
C LEU A 187 24.72 -26.57 -32.42
N GLU A 188 25.77 -26.87 -33.18
CA GLU A 188 25.71 -26.90 -34.65
C GLU A 188 24.67 -27.91 -35.20
N VAL A 189 24.43 -28.98 -34.44
CA VAL A 189 23.34 -29.95 -34.67
C VAL A 189 21.94 -29.36 -34.49
N GLU A 190 21.74 -28.38 -33.61
CA GLU A 190 20.45 -27.70 -33.44
C GLU A 190 20.19 -26.70 -34.59
N ARG A 191 21.23 -26.12 -35.20
CA ARG A 191 21.08 -25.26 -36.40
C ARG A 191 20.64 -26.04 -37.63
N ILE A 192 21.13 -27.27 -37.78
CA ILE A 192 20.72 -28.18 -38.87
C ILE A 192 19.26 -28.61 -38.65
N ALA A 193 18.88 -28.95 -37.42
CA ALA A 193 17.49 -29.28 -37.08
C ALA A 193 16.51 -28.11 -37.31
N LEU A 194 16.94 -26.85 -37.09
CA LEU A 194 16.14 -25.66 -37.38
C LEU A 194 16.02 -25.33 -38.87
N GLY A 195 16.92 -25.83 -39.72
CA GLY A 195 16.77 -25.79 -41.17
C GLY A 195 15.73 -26.78 -41.70
N GLU A 196 15.46 -27.85 -40.96
CA GLU A 196 14.51 -28.91 -41.32
C GLU A 196 13.19 -28.87 -40.53
N ALA A 197 13.09 -28.01 -39.50
CA ALA A 197 11.90 -27.85 -38.67
C ALA A 197 10.82 -27.02 -39.39
N ARG A 198 10.01 -27.74 -40.17
CA ARG A 198 8.56 -27.54 -40.38
C ARG A 198 8.09 -26.10 -40.64
N VAL A 199 7.73 -25.89 -41.91
CA VAL A 199 6.54 -25.11 -42.30
C VAL A 199 5.39 -25.48 -41.36
N LEU A 200 5.12 -24.65 -40.34
CA LEU A 200 3.88 -24.69 -39.58
C LEU A 200 2.77 -24.35 -40.57
N ARG A 201 2.15 -25.37 -41.15
CA ARG A 201 0.85 -25.20 -41.81
C ARG A 201 -0.11 -24.73 -40.73
N ALA A 202 -0.64 -23.51 -40.90
CA ALA A 202 -1.80 -23.05 -40.16
C ALA A 202 -2.90 -24.14 -40.24
N PRO A 203 -3.69 -24.35 -39.17
CA PRO A 203 -4.78 -25.31 -39.20
C PRO A 203 -5.67 -25.06 -40.43
N LEU A 204 -5.94 -26.12 -41.20
CA LEU A 204 -6.70 -26.08 -42.46
C LEU A 204 -8.18 -25.66 -42.29
N HIS A 205 -8.63 -25.50 -41.04
CA HIS A 205 -9.90 -24.89 -40.70
C HIS A 205 -9.75 -24.22 -39.33
N ALA A 206 -9.80 -22.90 -39.29
CA ALA A 206 -10.08 -22.19 -38.04
C ALA A 206 -11.57 -22.40 -37.73
N PRO A 207 -11.95 -22.78 -36.49
CA PRO A 207 -13.35 -22.85 -36.12
C PRO A 207 -14.06 -21.51 -36.39
N PRO A 208 -15.35 -21.52 -36.77
CA PRO A 208 -16.13 -20.30 -36.92
C PRO A 208 -16.02 -19.44 -35.66
N LEU A 209 -15.94 -18.12 -35.83
CA LEU A 209 -15.79 -17.19 -34.70
C LEU A 209 -16.88 -17.40 -33.65
N ASP A 210 -18.11 -17.73 -34.05
CA ASP A 210 -19.23 -18.00 -33.16
C ASP A 210 -19.01 -19.25 -32.28
N GLU A 211 -18.32 -20.27 -32.80
CA GLU A 211 -17.95 -21.47 -32.02
C GLU A 211 -16.86 -21.15 -31.00
N VAL A 212 -15.90 -20.29 -31.37
CA VAL A 212 -14.85 -19.80 -30.46
C VAL A 212 -15.43 -18.90 -29.37
N ILE A 213 -16.41 -18.05 -29.71
CA ILE A 213 -17.12 -17.19 -28.75
C ILE A 213 -17.97 -18.06 -27.78
N GLY A 214 -18.56 -19.15 -28.25
CA GLY A 214 -19.34 -20.08 -27.43
C GLY A 214 -18.51 -20.91 -26.43
N GLN A 215 -17.17 -20.94 -26.58
CA GLN A 215 -16.22 -21.65 -25.72
C GLN A 215 -15.43 -20.71 -24.81
N LEU A 216 -15.83 -19.44 -24.71
CA LEU A 216 -15.18 -18.51 -23.81
C LEU A 216 -15.27 -19.00 -22.37
N ASP A 217 -14.13 -18.99 -21.71
CA ASP A 217 -14.03 -19.25 -20.29
C ASP A 217 -14.87 -18.29 -19.45
N GLN A 218 -15.11 -18.66 -18.18
CA GLN A 218 -15.84 -17.81 -17.25
C GLN A 218 -15.16 -16.44 -17.08
N PRO A 219 -15.94 -15.34 -17.02
CA PRO A 219 -15.40 -14.00 -16.81
C PRO A 219 -14.68 -13.85 -15.47
N PHE A 220 -13.72 -12.93 -15.41
CA PHE A 220 -12.97 -12.59 -14.19
C PHE A 220 -13.87 -12.38 -12.97
N SER A 221 -14.95 -11.59 -13.11
CA SER A 221 -15.85 -11.27 -12.00
C SER A 221 -16.55 -12.51 -11.46
N GLN A 222 -16.86 -13.48 -12.30
CA GLN A 222 -17.49 -14.73 -11.87
C GLN A 222 -16.50 -15.60 -11.11
N LEU A 223 -15.30 -15.82 -11.68
CA LEU A 223 -14.24 -16.57 -10.99
C LEU A 223 -13.91 -15.95 -9.62
N LEU A 224 -13.82 -14.63 -9.56
CA LEU A 224 -13.57 -13.93 -8.29
C LEU A 224 -14.66 -14.21 -7.26
N LEU A 225 -15.94 -14.16 -7.64
CA LEU A 225 -17.05 -14.44 -6.72
C LEU A 225 -17.07 -15.91 -6.28
N ASP A 226 -16.80 -16.84 -7.19
CA ASP A 226 -16.71 -18.26 -6.86
C ASP A 226 -15.59 -18.53 -5.85
N LEU A 227 -14.44 -17.85 -6.01
CA LEU A 227 -13.31 -17.93 -5.07
C LEU A 227 -13.66 -17.31 -3.70
N ILE A 228 -14.39 -16.18 -3.68
CA ILE A 228 -14.86 -15.55 -2.44
C ILE A 228 -15.76 -16.52 -1.67
N ASP A 229 -16.74 -17.11 -2.36
CA ASP A 229 -17.68 -18.07 -1.77
C ASP A 229 -16.95 -19.34 -1.29
N ALA A 230 -16.00 -19.86 -2.08
CA ALA A 230 -15.19 -21.03 -1.72
C ALA A 230 -14.30 -20.80 -0.49
N ARG A 231 -13.87 -19.56 -0.25
CA ARG A 231 -13.10 -19.15 0.94
C ARG A 231 -13.98 -18.78 2.14
N GLY A 232 -15.30 -18.76 1.97
CA GLY A 232 -16.25 -18.38 3.03
C GLY A 232 -16.09 -16.94 3.51
N LYS A 233 -15.53 -16.05 2.67
CA LYS A 233 -15.30 -14.64 2.99
C LYS A 233 -16.46 -13.80 2.47
N SER A 234 -16.80 -12.73 3.17
CA SER A 234 -17.73 -11.71 2.68
C SER A 234 -17.02 -10.71 1.77
N ASP A 235 -17.77 -10.05 0.88
CA ASP A 235 -17.29 -8.91 0.09
C ASP A 235 -16.52 -7.88 0.92
N VAL A 236 -17.03 -7.59 2.13
CA VAL A 236 -16.47 -6.58 3.04
C VAL A 236 -15.09 -6.99 3.53
N GLU A 237 -14.93 -8.25 3.92
CA GLU A 237 -13.63 -8.78 4.34
C GLU A 237 -12.64 -8.73 3.18
N VAL A 238 -13.07 -9.12 1.98
CA VAL A 238 -12.22 -9.20 0.79
C VAL A 238 -11.73 -7.83 0.35
N TYR A 239 -12.62 -6.84 0.17
CA TYR A 239 -12.17 -5.53 -0.31
C TYR A 239 -11.33 -4.79 0.74
N LYS A 240 -11.60 -4.99 2.04
CA LYS A 240 -10.78 -4.41 3.12
C LYS A 240 -9.39 -5.04 3.14
N ALA A 241 -9.30 -6.38 3.09
CA ALA A 241 -8.04 -7.09 3.03
C ALA A 241 -7.26 -6.80 1.72
N ALA A 242 -7.95 -6.50 0.63
CA ALA A 242 -7.34 -6.07 -0.64
C ALA A 242 -6.93 -4.59 -0.66
N ASN A 243 -7.11 -3.86 0.44
CA ASN A 243 -6.85 -2.42 0.52
C ASN A 243 -7.59 -1.62 -0.58
N LEU A 244 -8.86 -1.95 -0.81
CA LEU A 244 -9.73 -1.30 -1.79
C LEU A 244 -10.86 -0.53 -1.09
N ASP A 245 -11.38 0.50 -1.77
CA ASP A 245 -12.63 1.11 -1.35
C ASP A 245 -13.86 0.32 -1.84
N ARG A 246 -14.98 0.49 -1.14
CA ARG A 246 -16.24 -0.20 -1.44
C ARG A 246 -16.77 0.13 -2.83
N ARG A 247 -16.58 1.37 -3.32
CA ARG A 247 -17.07 1.80 -4.64
C ARG A 247 -16.28 1.12 -5.76
N HIS A 248 -14.97 0.98 -5.60
CA HIS A 248 -14.10 0.27 -6.52
C HIS A 248 -14.51 -1.21 -6.58
N PHE A 249 -14.67 -1.87 -5.43
CA PHE A 249 -15.12 -3.26 -5.39
C PHE A 249 -16.53 -3.45 -5.98
N SER A 250 -17.44 -2.51 -5.75
CA SER A 250 -18.79 -2.53 -6.33
C SER A 250 -18.77 -2.47 -7.86
N LYS A 251 -17.80 -1.75 -8.47
CA LYS A 251 -17.62 -1.73 -9.94
C LYS A 251 -17.14 -3.08 -10.46
N ILE A 252 -16.25 -3.75 -9.73
CA ILE A 252 -15.76 -5.09 -10.07
C ILE A 252 -16.89 -6.11 -10.06
N ARG A 253 -17.72 -6.07 -9.02
CA ARG A 253 -18.86 -6.99 -8.87
C ARG A 253 -20.02 -6.68 -9.83
N GLY A 254 -20.35 -5.41 -10.01
CA GLY A 254 -21.57 -4.97 -10.70
C GLY A 254 -21.46 -4.84 -12.21
N ASN A 255 -20.26 -4.90 -12.79
CA ASN A 255 -20.05 -4.73 -14.22
C ASN A 255 -19.21 -5.88 -14.80
N PRO A 256 -19.83 -6.87 -15.47
CA PRO A 256 -19.13 -8.01 -16.08
C PRO A 256 -18.06 -7.63 -17.12
N GLY A 257 -18.14 -6.43 -17.70
CA GLY A 257 -17.15 -5.90 -18.63
C GLY A 257 -16.03 -5.09 -17.97
N TYR A 258 -16.09 -4.82 -16.66
CA TYR A 258 -15.05 -4.10 -15.95
C TYR A 258 -13.81 -4.96 -15.81
N ARG A 259 -12.67 -4.44 -16.28
CA ARG A 259 -11.37 -5.09 -16.13
C ARG A 259 -10.54 -4.33 -15.11
N PRO A 260 -10.37 -4.85 -13.89
CA PRO A 260 -9.48 -4.21 -12.92
C PRO A 260 -8.04 -4.22 -13.45
N GLY A 261 -7.24 -3.28 -12.96
CA GLY A 261 -5.80 -3.28 -13.23
C GLY A 261 -5.09 -4.47 -12.59
N LYS A 262 -3.93 -4.86 -13.12
CA LYS A 262 -3.12 -5.98 -12.58
C LYS A 262 -2.90 -5.90 -11.07
N ARG A 263 -2.59 -4.71 -10.55
CA ARG A 263 -2.35 -4.47 -9.11
C ARG A 263 -3.58 -4.77 -8.25
N THR A 264 -4.76 -4.43 -8.74
CA THR A 264 -6.04 -4.73 -8.08
C THR A 264 -6.32 -6.22 -8.08
N VAL A 265 -6.03 -6.91 -9.19
CA VAL A 265 -6.18 -8.38 -9.29
C VAL A 265 -5.26 -9.09 -8.29
N LEU A 266 -3.99 -8.67 -8.21
CA LEU A 266 -3.04 -9.22 -7.24
C LEU A 266 -3.44 -8.92 -5.80
N ALA A 267 -3.95 -7.72 -5.51
CA ALA A 267 -4.46 -7.37 -4.20
C ALA A 267 -5.64 -8.27 -3.78
N LEU A 268 -6.54 -8.60 -4.71
CA LEU A 268 -7.63 -9.54 -4.47
C LEU A 268 -7.13 -10.98 -4.27
N ALA A 269 -6.12 -11.41 -5.04
CA ALA A 269 -5.50 -12.73 -4.86
C ALA A 269 -4.87 -12.88 -3.46
N ILE A 270 -4.15 -11.84 -3.02
CA ILE A 270 -3.57 -11.77 -1.68
C ILE A 270 -4.67 -11.78 -0.60
N ALA A 271 -5.71 -10.96 -0.76
CA ALA A 271 -6.85 -10.90 0.17
C ALA A 271 -7.61 -12.23 0.31
N LEU A 272 -7.62 -13.04 -0.75
CA LEU A 272 -8.24 -14.36 -0.78
C LEU A 272 -7.28 -15.50 -0.39
N GLU A 273 -6.03 -15.17 -0.08
CA GLU A 273 -4.99 -16.15 0.25
C GLU A 273 -4.89 -17.24 -0.84
N LEU A 274 -4.85 -16.78 -2.10
CA LEU A 274 -4.72 -17.68 -3.25
C LEU A 274 -3.29 -18.21 -3.36
N SER A 275 -3.18 -19.48 -3.69
CA SER A 275 -1.93 -20.09 -4.14
C SER A 275 -1.40 -19.42 -5.41
N LEU A 276 -0.15 -19.69 -5.76
CA LEU A 276 0.45 -19.16 -6.98
C LEU A 276 -0.29 -19.65 -8.26
N GLU A 277 -0.80 -20.88 -8.28
CA GLU A 277 -1.57 -21.42 -9.40
C GLU A 277 -2.92 -20.71 -9.55
N GLU A 278 -3.69 -20.59 -8.47
CA GLU A 278 -4.97 -19.86 -8.44
C GLU A 278 -4.77 -18.39 -8.80
N THR A 279 -3.69 -17.76 -8.34
CA THR A 279 -3.34 -16.38 -8.68
C THR A 279 -3.07 -16.22 -10.18
N ARG A 280 -2.34 -17.17 -10.80
CA ARG A 280 -2.07 -17.16 -12.24
C ARG A 280 -3.36 -17.34 -13.04
N GLU A 281 -4.28 -18.19 -12.59
CA GLU A 281 -5.59 -18.36 -13.21
C GLU A 281 -6.42 -17.06 -13.13
N LEU A 282 -6.50 -16.45 -11.95
CA LEU A 282 -7.24 -15.21 -11.74
C LEU A 282 -6.69 -14.06 -12.59
N LEU A 283 -5.36 -13.93 -12.67
CA LEU A 283 -4.69 -12.97 -13.55
C LEU A 283 -5.00 -13.22 -15.04
N ALA A 284 -4.98 -14.48 -15.47
CA ALA A 284 -5.28 -14.85 -16.85
C ALA A 284 -6.70 -14.43 -17.24
N ARG A 285 -7.69 -14.60 -16.34
CA ARG A 285 -9.08 -14.12 -16.56
C ARG A 285 -9.18 -12.60 -16.72
N ALA A 286 -8.30 -11.85 -16.07
CA ALA A 286 -8.20 -10.40 -16.23
C ALA A 286 -7.34 -9.95 -17.42
N GLY A 287 -6.61 -10.87 -18.07
CA GLY A 287 -5.72 -10.59 -19.21
C GLY A 287 -4.29 -10.23 -18.81
N TYR A 288 -3.82 -10.69 -17.65
CA TYR A 288 -2.47 -10.45 -17.15
C TYR A 288 -1.72 -11.76 -16.86
N ALA A 289 -0.41 -11.66 -16.69
CA ALA A 289 0.46 -12.74 -16.22
C ALA A 289 1.55 -12.17 -15.30
N LEU A 290 2.07 -12.98 -14.37
CA LEU A 290 3.29 -12.66 -13.62
C LEU A 290 4.51 -12.80 -14.54
N SER A 291 5.36 -11.78 -14.56
CA SER A 291 6.57 -11.74 -15.37
C SER A 291 7.81 -11.77 -14.47
N PRO A 292 8.74 -12.73 -14.70
CA PRO A 292 10.01 -12.78 -13.98
C PRO A 292 10.93 -11.59 -14.29
N ALA A 293 10.63 -10.83 -15.36
CA ALA A 293 11.39 -9.64 -15.76
C ALA A 293 10.90 -8.35 -15.06
N VAL A 294 9.84 -8.43 -14.26
CA VAL A 294 9.23 -7.28 -13.60
C VAL A 294 9.41 -7.42 -12.09
N LEU A 295 10.23 -6.57 -11.48
CA LEU A 295 10.54 -6.64 -10.05
C LEU A 295 9.28 -6.62 -9.16
N PHE A 296 8.29 -5.79 -9.49
CA PHE A 296 6.98 -5.79 -8.82
C PHE A 296 6.33 -7.19 -8.81
N ASP A 297 6.31 -7.90 -9.94
CA ASP A 297 5.69 -9.22 -10.02
C ASP A 297 6.47 -10.25 -9.20
N VAL A 298 7.81 -10.16 -9.23
CA VAL A 298 8.71 -11.05 -8.49
C VAL A 298 8.52 -10.89 -6.98
N ILE A 299 8.43 -9.65 -6.49
CA ILE A 299 8.18 -9.37 -5.07
C ILE A 299 6.83 -9.96 -4.66
N VAL A 300 5.77 -9.72 -5.44
CA VAL A 300 4.43 -10.25 -5.13
C VAL A 300 4.40 -11.78 -5.17
N GLU A 301 5.06 -12.39 -6.17
CA GLU A 301 5.18 -13.85 -6.30
C GLU A 301 5.89 -14.47 -5.09
N TYR A 302 6.97 -13.84 -4.60
CA TYR A 302 7.67 -14.28 -3.40
C TYR A 302 6.74 -14.32 -2.17
N PHE A 303 5.96 -13.27 -1.91
CA PHE A 303 5.07 -13.21 -0.76
C PHE A 303 3.96 -14.27 -0.81
N ILE A 304 3.42 -14.52 -2.01
CA ILE A 304 2.45 -15.60 -2.23
C ILE A 304 3.10 -16.96 -1.99
N ALA A 305 4.35 -17.16 -2.44
CA ALA A 305 5.05 -18.45 -2.30
C ALA A 305 5.40 -18.82 -0.85
N ILE A 306 5.52 -17.84 0.05
CA ILE A 306 5.78 -18.07 1.49
C ILE A 306 4.51 -17.97 2.34
N ASP A 307 3.33 -17.93 1.72
CA ASP A 307 2.02 -17.75 2.37
C ASP A 307 1.95 -16.53 3.30
N ARG A 308 2.70 -15.45 3.01
CA ARG A 308 2.61 -14.16 3.72
C ARG A 308 1.77 -13.18 2.93
N THR A 309 0.50 -13.05 3.32
CA THR A 309 -0.53 -12.34 2.56
C THR A 309 -0.97 -11.01 3.21
N ASP A 310 -0.20 -10.44 4.13
CA ASP A 310 -0.48 -9.10 4.65
C ASP A 310 -0.11 -8.03 3.62
N ILE A 311 -1.12 -7.46 2.96
CA ILE A 311 -0.95 -6.47 1.90
C ILE A 311 -0.13 -5.24 2.34
N PHE A 312 -0.15 -4.89 3.63
CA PHE A 312 0.59 -3.74 4.14
C PHE A 312 2.07 -4.05 4.29
N GLU A 313 2.42 -5.24 4.77
CA GLU A 313 3.81 -5.72 4.80
C GLU A 313 4.39 -5.78 3.37
N ILE A 314 3.60 -6.29 2.42
CA ILE A 314 4.00 -6.32 1.00
C ILE A 314 4.18 -4.90 0.46
N ASN A 315 3.27 -3.97 0.78
CA ASN A 315 3.35 -2.58 0.34
C ASN A 315 4.55 -1.83 0.93
N GLU A 316 4.94 -2.12 2.18
CA GLU A 316 6.17 -1.59 2.76
C GLU A 316 7.40 -2.04 1.95
N VAL A 317 7.45 -3.30 1.55
CA VAL A 317 8.54 -3.86 0.72
C VAL A 317 8.54 -3.26 -0.68
N LEU A 318 7.38 -3.22 -1.33
CA LEU A 318 7.21 -2.62 -2.66
C LEU A 318 7.65 -1.16 -2.65
N PHE A 319 7.26 -0.40 -1.63
CA PHE A 319 7.67 1.00 -1.46
C PHE A 319 9.19 1.12 -1.37
N ALA A 320 9.84 0.28 -0.56
CA ALA A 320 11.29 0.30 -0.38
C ALA A 320 12.07 -0.05 -1.66
N TYR A 321 11.47 -0.84 -2.56
CA TYR A 321 12.03 -1.16 -3.89
C TYR A 321 11.53 -0.22 -5.02
N ASP A 322 10.90 0.92 -4.69
CA ASP A 322 10.38 1.86 -5.68
C ASP A 322 9.35 1.27 -6.64
N GLN A 323 8.62 0.25 -6.18
CA GLN A 323 7.58 -0.40 -6.95
C GLN A 323 6.20 0.18 -6.63
N PRO A 324 5.25 0.12 -7.58
CA PRO A 324 3.86 0.48 -7.33
C PRO A 324 3.25 -0.34 -6.20
N LEU A 325 2.44 0.28 -5.34
CA LEU A 325 1.74 -0.42 -4.26
C LEU A 325 0.55 -1.26 -4.79
N LEU A 326 0.22 -2.30 -4.04
CA LEU A 326 -0.99 -3.11 -4.12
C LEU A 326 -2.17 -2.42 -3.43
N GLY A 327 -3.36 -2.64 -3.95
CA GLY A 327 -4.55 -1.90 -3.51
C GLY A 327 -4.51 -0.44 -3.96
N GLY A 328 -5.58 0.29 -3.65
CA GLY A 328 -5.88 1.60 -4.25
C GLY A 328 -7.22 1.60 -4.99
#